data_AF-A0A1B6MM84-F1
#
_entry.id   AF-A0A1B6MM84-F1
#
_cell.length_a   1.000
_cell.length_b   1.000
_cell.length_c   1.000
_cell.angle_alpha   90.00
_cell.angle_beta   90.00
_cell.angle_gamma   90.00
#
_symmetry.space_group_name_H-M   'P 1'
#
loop_
_entity.id
_entity.type
_entity.pdbx_description
1 polymer ?
#
loop_
_entity_poly.entity_id
_entity_poly.type
_entity_poly.pdbx_seq_one_letter_code
_entity_poly.pdbx_strand_id
1 'polypeptide(L)'
;VVDRMKTEYCVSRISNRWPFTVFCSLLNIGALNSQIILKTNTNTLVSRRQYLTDLSKALVLPHMTRRSSLPNLSLSLRQKLKNIVGTPAMPEPPPEVGPKTRCIHCPIRKNRFTQVRCTSCNRAVCKEHTASTVLTCFQCAVAIIPQDAE
;
A
#
# COMPACT_ATOMS: atom_id res chain seq x y z
N VAL A 1 -34.69 14.09 -21.36
CA VAL A 1 -34.28 13.22 -20.22
C VAL A 1 -32.77 12.97 -20.19
N VAL A 2 -32.18 12.46 -21.27
CA VAL A 2 -30.72 12.20 -21.36
C VAL A 2 -29.88 13.46 -21.12
N ASP A 3 -30.27 14.59 -21.69
CA ASP A 3 -29.53 15.85 -21.54
C ASP A 3 -29.45 16.35 -20.08
N ARG A 4 -30.57 16.29 -19.36
CA ARG A 4 -30.63 16.60 -17.92
C ARG A 4 -29.73 15.69 -17.08
N MET A 5 -29.66 14.40 -17.41
CA MET A 5 -28.80 13.45 -16.70
C MET A 5 -27.31 13.67 -16.98
N LYS A 6 -26.97 14.25 -18.14
CA LYS A 6 -25.59 14.66 -18.46
C LYS A 6 -25.17 15.88 -17.65
N THR A 7 -26.08 16.80 -17.34
CA THR A 7 -25.75 18.02 -16.61
C THR A 7 -25.38 17.75 -15.14
N GLU A 8 -26.07 16.82 -14.48
CA GLU A 8 -25.86 16.50 -13.06
C GLU A 8 -24.53 15.76 -12.79
N TYR A 9 -24.12 14.87 -13.70
CA TYR A 9 -22.86 14.13 -13.60
C TYR A 9 -22.03 14.28 -14.88
N CYS A 10 -21.55 15.49 -15.13
CA CYS A 10 -20.79 15.85 -16.33
C CYS A 10 -19.27 15.78 -16.12
N VAL A 11 -18.55 15.11 -17.03
CA VAL A 11 -17.07 15.10 -17.02
C VAL A 11 -16.44 16.21 -17.87
N SER A 12 -17.24 17.05 -18.54
CA SER A 12 -16.73 18.15 -19.36
C SER A 12 -15.92 19.15 -18.51
N ARG A 13 -14.88 19.73 -19.12
CA ARG A 13 -14.06 20.79 -18.54
C ARG A 13 -13.90 21.90 -19.56
N ILE A 14 -13.63 23.11 -19.07
CA ILE A 14 -13.28 24.25 -19.92
C ILE A 14 -12.02 23.86 -20.72
N SER A 15 -12.12 23.93 -22.03
CA SER A 15 -11.05 23.55 -22.95
C SER A 15 -11.19 24.34 -24.25
N ASN A 16 -10.07 24.81 -24.79
CA ASN A 16 -10.01 25.45 -26.11
C ASN A 16 -9.79 24.43 -27.24
N ARG A 17 -9.90 23.13 -26.95
CA ARG A 17 -9.67 22.05 -27.91
C ARG A 17 -10.98 21.28 -28.11
N TRP A 18 -11.63 21.51 -29.26
CA TRP A 18 -12.88 20.85 -29.60
C TRP A 18 -12.85 19.31 -29.52
N PRO A 19 -11.74 18.59 -29.83
CA PRO A 19 -11.75 17.12 -29.73
C PRO A 19 -11.93 16.64 -28.29
N PHE A 20 -11.43 17.41 -27.31
CA PHE A 20 -11.59 17.10 -25.90
C PHE A 20 -13.07 17.22 -25.47
N THR A 21 -13.78 18.22 -25.98
CA THR A 21 -15.23 18.37 -25.75
C THR A 21 -16.01 17.17 -26.28
N VAL A 22 -15.65 16.68 -27.48
CA VAL A 22 -16.25 15.46 -28.06
C VAL A 22 -15.94 14.25 -27.19
N PHE A 23 -14.69 14.08 -26.75
CA PHE A 23 -14.28 13.00 -25.86
C PHE A 23 -15.08 12.99 -24.54
N CYS A 24 -15.20 14.12 -23.85
CA CYS A 24 -16.01 14.23 -22.64
C CYS A 24 -17.49 13.90 -22.89
N SER A 25 -18.02 14.31 -24.04
CA SER A 25 -19.40 14.00 -24.43
C SER A 25 -19.61 12.51 -24.65
N LEU A 26 -18.66 11.83 -25.31
CA LEU A 26 -18.67 10.38 -25.50
C LEU A 26 -18.60 9.64 -24.16
N LEU A 27 -17.75 10.09 -23.23
CA LEU A 27 -17.68 9.51 -21.88
C LEU A 27 -19.01 9.62 -21.13
N ASN A 28 -19.65 10.79 -21.16
CA ASN A 28 -20.95 11.01 -20.52
C ASN A 28 -22.03 10.09 -21.11
N ILE A 29 -22.10 9.96 -22.44
CA ILE A 29 -23.05 9.07 -23.12
C ILE A 29 -22.76 7.61 -22.81
N GLY A 30 -21.49 7.20 -22.90
CA GLY A 30 -21.05 5.83 -22.62
C GLY A 30 -21.40 5.41 -21.19
N ALA A 31 -21.19 6.28 -20.21
CA ALA A 31 -21.53 6.00 -18.81
C ALA A 31 -23.04 5.92 -18.54
N LEU A 32 -23.88 6.57 -19.34
CA LEU A 32 -25.34 6.43 -19.26
C LEU A 32 -25.79 5.12 -19.91
N ASN A 33 -25.32 4.86 -21.13
CA ASN A 33 -25.70 3.67 -21.89
C ASN A 33 -25.29 2.38 -21.17
N SER A 34 -24.07 2.33 -20.63
CA SER A 34 -23.58 1.19 -19.85
C SER A 34 -24.41 0.92 -18.58
N GLN A 35 -24.91 1.97 -17.92
CA GLN A 35 -25.81 1.81 -16.77
C GLN A 35 -27.18 1.26 -17.18
N ILE A 36 -27.71 1.69 -18.32
CA ILE A 36 -28.96 1.16 -18.87
C ILE A 36 -28.80 -0.33 -19.17
N ILE A 37 -27.70 -0.71 -19.85
CA ILE A 37 -27.40 -2.12 -20.17
C ILE A 37 -27.29 -2.95 -18.89
N LEU A 38 -26.56 -2.47 -17.88
CA LEU A 38 -26.45 -3.17 -16.59
C LEU A 38 -27.83 -3.39 -15.97
N LYS A 39 -28.65 -2.33 -15.87
CA LYS A 39 -30.00 -2.41 -15.31
C LYS A 39 -30.86 -3.41 -16.07
N THR A 40 -30.83 -3.39 -17.40
CA THR A 40 -31.62 -4.31 -18.24
C THR A 40 -31.18 -5.76 -18.05
N ASN A 41 -29.87 -6.01 -17.93
CA ASN A 41 -29.34 -7.38 -17.82
C ASN A 41 -29.52 -7.99 -16.43
N THR A 42 -29.43 -7.19 -15.36
CA THR A 42 -29.43 -7.70 -13.98
C THR A 42 -30.70 -7.38 -13.20
N ASN A 43 -31.60 -6.58 -13.78
CA ASN A 43 -32.77 -5.98 -13.09
C ASN A 43 -32.41 -5.25 -11.78
N THR A 44 -31.13 -4.90 -11.59
CA THR A 44 -30.65 -4.26 -10.36
C THR A 44 -30.77 -2.75 -10.50
N LEU A 45 -31.42 -2.12 -9.53
CA LEU A 45 -31.53 -0.67 -9.44
C LEU A 45 -30.35 -0.13 -8.61
N VAL A 46 -29.38 0.47 -9.30
CA VAL A 46 -28.25 1.17 -8.67
C VAL A 46 -28.39 2.67 -8.92
N SER A 47 -28.19 3.47 -7.88
CA SER A 47 -28.21 4.94 -8.01
C SER A 47 -27.12 5.41 -8.98
N ARG A 48 -27.37 6.51 -9.68
CA ARG A 48 -26.42 7.08 -10.66
C ARG A 48 -25.04 7.34 -10.04
N ARG A 49 -25.02 7.92 -8.85
CA ARG A 49 -23.79 8.20 -8.09
C ARG A 49 -23.02 6.93 -7.75
N GLN A 50 -23.72 5.92 -7.24
CA GLN A 50 -23.08 4.66 -6.84
C GLN A 50 -22.50 3.95 -8.06
N TYR A 51 -23.28 3.83 -9.14
CA TYR A 51 -22.84 3.24 -10.39
C TYR A 51 -21.57 3.91 -10.94
N LEU A 52 -21.55 5.25 -11.02
CA LEU A 52 -20.38 5.98 -11.48
C LEU A 52 -19.16 5.81 -10.57
N THR A 53 -19.39 5.75 -9.26
CA THR A 53 -18.33 5.52 -8.28
C THR A 53 -17.69 4.15 -8.52
N ASP A 54 -18.51 3.11 -8.66
CA ASP A 54 -18.02 1.74 -8.86
C ASP A 54 -17.35 1.57 -10.22
N LEU A 55 -17.93 2.15 -11.28
CA LEU A 55 -17.31 2.21 -12.60
C LEU A 55 -15.93 2.88 -12.53
N SER A 56 -15.82 4.03 -11.87
CA SER A 56 -14.55 4.75 -11.76
C SER A 56 -13.48 3.96 -11.00
N LYS A 57 -13.87 3.26 -9.91
CA LYS A 57 -12.97 2.39 -9.16
C LYS A 57 -12.49 1.24 -10.02
N ALA A 58 -13.40 0.57 -10.74
CA ALA A 58 -13.07 -0.56 -11.61
C ALA A 58 -12.09 -0.15 -12.73
N LEU A 59 -12.30 1.01 -13.36
CA LEU A 59 -11.40 1.51 -14.41
C LEU A 59 -10.02 1.89 -13.88
N VAL A 60 -9.94 2.43 -12.66
CA VAL A 60 -8.69 2.95 -12.11
C VAL A 60 -7.87 1.88 -11.36
N LEU A 61 -8.50 0.80 -10.90
CA LEU A 61 -7.87 -0.25 -10.10
C LEU A 61 -6.61 -0.88 -10.74
N PRO A 62 -6.58 -1.25 -12.04
CA PRO A 62 -5.37 -1.79 -12.68
C PRO A 62 -4.21 -0.78 -12.68
N HIS A 63 -4.53 0.49 -12.91
CA HIS A 63 -3.54 1.57 -12.91
C HIS A 63 -2.99 1.83 -11.51
N MET A 64 -3.84 1.80 -10.47
CA MET A 64 -3.40 1.94 -9.08
C MET A 64 -2.51 0.78 -8.65
N THR A 65 -2.87 -0.44 -9.03
CA THR A 65 -2.08 -1.66 -8.77
C THR A 65 -0.69 -1.53 -9.35
N ARG A 66 -0.58 -1.19 -10.65
CA ARG A 66 0.73 -0.95 -11.30
C ARG A 66 1.51 0.19 -10.65
N ARG A 67 0.84 1.28 -10.28
CA ARG A 67 1.51 2.44 -9.65
C ARG A 67 2.02 2.10 -8.24
N SER A 68 1.34 1.22 -7.52
CA SER A 68 1.69 0.81 -6.16
C SER A 68 3.00 0.00 -6.08
N SER A 69 3.42 -0.62 -7.18
CA SER A 69 4.66 -1.41 -7.22
C SER A 69 5.90 -0.59 -7.56
N LEU A 70 5.76 0.69 -7.94
CA LEU A 70 6.88 1.51 -8.39
C LEU A 70 7.82 1.88 -7.23
N PRO A 71 9.14 1.59 -7.34
CA PRO A 71 10.12 1.82 -6.28
C PRO A 71 10.40 3.31 -6.00
N ASN A 72 10.15 4.19 -6.96
CA ASN A 72 10.44 5.62 -6.84
C ASN A 72 9.26 6.44 -6.33
N LEU A 73 8.14 5.80 -5.98
CA LEU A 73 6.99 6.48 -5.42
C LEU A 73 7.21 6.76 -3.93
N SER A 74 6.79 7.94 -3.45
CA SER A 74 6.88 8.25 -2.01
C SER A 74 6.20 7.16 -1.17
N LEU A 75 6.79 6.85 -0.01
CA LEU A 75 6.30 5.81 0.89
C LEU A 75 4.83 6.03 1.28
N SER A 76 4.48 7.28 1.61
CA SER A 76 3.12 7.66 2.00
C SER A 76 2.10 7.44 0.89
N LEU A 77 2.42 7.78 -0.36
CA LEU A 77 1.53 7.54 -1.50
C LEU A 77 1.43 6.05 -1.80
N ARG A 78 2.53 5.31 -1.72
CA ARG A 78 2.55 3.87 -1.97
C ARG A 78 1.70 3.10 -0.96
N GLN A 79 1.80 3.45 0.32
CA GLN A 79 0.97 2.87 1.38
C GLN A 79 -0.52 3.15 1.13
N LYS A 80 -0.89 4.38 0.76
CA LYS A 80 -2.27 4.72 0.39
C LYS A 80 -2.76 3.89 -0.79
N LEU A 81 -1.96 3.74 -1.84
CA LEU A 81 -2.33 2.91 -3.00
C LEU A 81 -2.49 1.44 -2.62
N LYS A 82 -1.58 0.88 -1.81
CA LYS A 82 -1.68 -0.50 -1.32
C LYS A 82 -2.95 -0.74 -0.50
N ASN A 83 -3.32 0.21 0.36
CA ASN A 83 -4.56 0.13 1.14
C ASN A 83 -5.81 0.15 0.24
N ILE A 84 -5.80 0.94 -0.84
CA ILE A 84 -6.93 1.04 -1.77
C ILE A 84 -7.05 -0.20 -2.67
N VAL A 85 -5.92 -0.73 -3.15
CA VAL A 85 -5.89 -1.93 -4.00
C VAL A 85 -6.22 -3.20 -3.20
N GLY A 86 -6.15 -3.14 -1.87
CA GLY A 86 -6.39 -4.29 -1.01
C GLY A 86 -5.28 -5.35 -1.13
N THR A 87 -4.08 -4.97 -1.58
CA THR A 87 -2.92 -5.82 -1.30
C THR A 87 -2.83 -5.89 0.21
N PRO A 88 -2.96 -7.08 0.84
CA PRO A 88 -2.76 -7.17 2.26
C PRO A 88 -1.38 -6.58 2.50
N ALA A 89 -1.32 -5.48 3.25
CA ALA A 89 -0.14 -5.28 4.05
C ALA A 89 0.00 -6.60 4.79
N MET A 90 1.02 -7.39 4.43
CA MET A 90 1.38 -8.55 5.21
C MET A 90 1.35 -8.03 6.64
N PRO A 91 0.46 -8.55 7.51
CA PRO A 91 0.45 -8.09 8.88
C PRO A 91 1.89 -8.27 9.33
N GLU A 92 2.60 -7.19 9.65
CA GLU A 92 3.77 -7.36 10.48
C GLU A 92 3.23 -8.17 11.65
N PRO A 93 3.73 -9.41 11.86
CA PRO A 93 3.21 -10.22 12.94
C PRO A 93 3.28 -9.35 14.18
N PRO A 94 2.18 -9.21 14.94
CA PRO A 94 2.20 -8.43 16.17
C PRO A 94 3.44 -8.87 16.93
N PRO A 95 4.30 -7.93 17.40
CA PRO A 95 5.57 -8.31 17.99
C PRO A 95 5.27 -9.33 19.06
N GLU A 96 5.70 -10.59 18.85
CA GLU A 96 5.50 -11.63 19.84
C GLU A 96 6.25 -11.17 21.08
N VAL A 97 5.52 -10.61 22.04
CA VAL A 97 6.08 -10.12 23.31
C VAL A 97 6.33 -11.36 24.16
N GLY A 98 7.31 -12.16 23.75
CA GLY A 98 7.79 -13.28 24.53
C GLY A 98 8.35 -12.81 25.89
N PRO A 99 8.46 -13.71 26.87
CA PRO A 99 9.05 -13.40 28.16
C PRO A 99 10.46 -12.83 27.97
N LYS A 100 10.79 -11.76 28.71
CA LYS A 100 12.12 -11.15 28.64
C LYS A 100 13.15 -12.18 29.09
N THR A 101 14.13 -12.45 28.23
CA THR A 101 15.22 -13.39 28.54
C THR A 101 16.51 -12.62 28.79
N ARG A 102 17.45 -13.21 29.53
CA ARG A 102 18.73 -12.56 29.85
C ARG A 102 19.57 -12.41 28.58
N CYS A 103 20.23 -11.26 28.44
CA CYS A 103 21.23 -11.03 27.40
C CYS A 103 22.40 -12.03 27.56
N ILE A 104 22.74 -12.73 26.48
CA ILE A 104 23.80 -13.76 26.51
C ILE A 104 25.22 -13.20 26.69
N HIS A 105 25.44 -11.96 26.26
CA HIS A 105 26.74 -11.30 26.34
C HIS A 105 26.93 -10.52 27.65
N CYS A 106 25.88 -10.33 28.45
CA CYS A 106 26.01 -9.68 29.75
C CYS A 106 26.52 -10.69 30.80
N PRO A 107 27.51 -10.31 31.64
CA PRO A 107 27.85 -11.11 32.81
C PRO A 107 26.64 -11.25 33.73
N ILE A 108 26.54 -12.37 34.45
CA ILE A 108 25.40 -12.73 35.31
C ILE A 108 25.07 -11.61 36.30
N ARG A 109 26.10 -10.94 36.85
CA ARG A 109 25.96 -9.83 37.81
C ARG A 109 25.21 -8.62 37.25
N LYS A 110 25.28 -8.36 35.95
CA LYS A 110 24.55 -7.24 35.31
C LYS A 110 23.06 -7.53 35.13
N ASN A 111 22.65 -8.81 35.17
CA ASN A 111 21.28 -9.29 35.13
C ASN A 111 20.34 -8.56 34.14
N ARG A 112 20.81 -8.27 32.92
CA ARG A 112 20.04 -7.51 31.94
C ARG A 112 19.10 -8.42 31.14
N PHE A 113 17.80 -8.10 31.19
CA PHE A 113 16.76 -8.76 30.41
C PHE A 113 16.36 -7.95 29.19
N THR A 114 16.10 -8.64 28.08
CA THR A 114 15.82 -8.04 26.78
C THR A 114 14.75 -8.83 26.03
N GLN A 115 14.04 -8.14 25.15
CA GLN A 115 13.13 -8.74 24.15
C GLN A 115 13.74 -8.71 22.76
N VAL A 116 14.88 -8.05 22.60
CA VAL A 116 15.57 -7.92 21.31
C VAL A 116 16.38 -9.19 21.06
N ARG A 117 16.22 -9.76 19.86
CA ARG A 117 16.97 -10.93 19.38
C ARG A 117 17.80 -10.57 18.16
N CYS A 118 18.97 -11.20 18.04
CA CYS A 118 19.84 -11.05 16.89
C CYS A 118 19.16 -11.59 15.62
N THR A 119 19.09 -10.84 14.53
CA THR A 119 18.48 -11.30 13.27
C THR A 119 19.26 -12.47 12.65
N SER A 120 20.57 -12.54 12.85
CA SER A 120 21.43 -13.58 12.26
C SER A 120 21.46 -14.87 13.07
N CYS A 121 21.43 -14.80 14.40
CA CYS A 121 21.61 -15.98 15.28
C CYS A 121 20.49 -16.19 16.31
N ASN A 122 19.46 -15.34 16.30
CA ASN A 122 18.27 -15.40 17.15
C ASN A 122 18.51 -15.39 18.67
N ARG A 123 19.73 -15.06 19.13
CA ARG A 123 20.08 -14.97 20.56
C ARG A 123 19.59 -13.65 21.17
N ALA A 124 19.18 -13.69 22.45
CA ALA A 124 18.74 -12.52 23.20
C ALA A 124 19.91 -11.57 23.51
N VAL A 125 19.79 -10.30 23.08
CA VAL A 125 20.84 -9.28 23.21
C VAL A 125 20.28 -7.96 23.73
N CYS A 126 21.01 -7.29 24.62
CA CYS A 126 20.66 -5.95 25.09
C CYS A 126 21.15 -4.88 24.12
N LYS A 127 20.63 -3.66 24.23
CA LYS A 127 20.99 -2.52 23.36
C LYS A 127 22.50 -2.20 23.33
N GLU A 128 23.25 -2.50 24.40
CA GLU A 128 24.71 -2.32 24.45
C GLU A 128 25.47 -3.33 23.57
N HIS A 129 24.88 -4.49 23.31
CA HIS A 129 25.47 -5.57 22.51
C HIS A 129 24.78 -5.74 21.13
N THR A 130 23.97 -4.76 20.73
CA THR A 130 23.31 -4.67 19.42
C THR A 130 24.01 -3.60 18.59
N ALA A 131 24.28 -3.88 17.31
CA ALA A 131 24.80 -2.88 16.39
C ALA A 131 23.76 -1.77 16.09
N SER A 132 24.20 -0.53 15.88
CA SER A 132 23.30 0.63 15.76
C SER A 132 22.39 0.63 14.53
N THR A 133 22.78 -0.09 13.47
CA THR A 133 22.10 -0.07 12.16
C THR A 133 21.21 -1.28 11.89
N VAL A 134 21.42 -2.41 12.60
CA VAL A 134 20.64 -3.65 12.45
C VAL A 134 20.56 -4.34 13.81
N LEU A 135 19.47 -5.04 14.10
CA LEU A 135 19.33 -5.88 15.30
C LEU A 135 20.24 -7.12 15.24
N THR A 136 21.54 -6.93 15.05
CA THR A 136 22.57 -7.98 14.96
C THR A 136 23.44 -7.88 16.21
N CYS A 137 23.79 -9.03 16.80
CA CYS A 137 24.72 -9.04 17.92
C CYS A 137 26.14 -8.67 17.45
N PHE A 138 26.96 -8.15 18.36
CA PHE A 138 28.32 -7.75 18.04
C PHE A 138 29.15 -8.84 17.33
N GLN A 139 29.04 -10.10 17.77
CA GLN A 139 29.78 -11.22 17.14
C GLN A 139 29.39 -11.45 15.68
N CYS A 140 28.09 -11.42 15.38
CA CYS A 140 27.61 -11.58 14.00
C CYS A 140 27.91 -10.33 13.15
N ALA A 141 27.95 -9.13 13.76
CA ALA A 141 28.33 -7.91 13.06
C ALA A 141 29.80 -7.93 12.62
N VAL A 142 30.70 -8.40 13.49
CA VAL A 142 32.13 -8.54 13.18
C VAL A 142 32.38 -9.59 12.09
N ALA A 143 31.58 -10.68 12.05
CA ALA A 143 31.69 -11.72 11.04
C ALA A 143 31.26 -11.28 9.62
N ILE A 144 30.59 -10.12 9.47
CA ILE A 144 30.14 -9.58 8.19
C ILE A 144 31.18 -8.61 7.59
N ILE A 145 32.22 -8.24 8.35
CA ILE A 145 33.31 -7.41 7.82
C ILE A 145 34.18 -8.31 6.92
N PRO A 146 34.29 -8.04 5.61
CA PRO A 146 35.21 -8.78 4.75
C PRO A 146 36.63 -8.61 5.26
N GLN A 147 37.40 -9.69 5.34
CA GLN A 147 38.82 -9.69 5.74
C GLN A 147 39.76 -9.16 4.64
N ASP A 148 39.28 -8.42 3.65
CA ASP A 148 40.11 -7.95 2.53
C ASP A 148 40.19 -6.42 2.52
N ALA A 149 41.17 -5.91 3.26
CA ALA A 149 41.74 -4.58 3.07
C ALA A 149 43.25 -4.68 3.37
N GLU A 150 44.00 -5.17 2.38
CA GLU A 150 45.36 -4.67 2.13
C GLU A 150 45.29 -3.33 1.40
#